data_AF-A0A349DKM7-F1
#
_entry.id   AF-A0A349DKM7-F1
#
_cell.length_a   1.000
_cell.length_b   1.000
_cell.length_c   1.000
_cell.angle_alpha   90.00
_cell.angle_beta   90.00
_cell.angle_gamma   90.00
#
_symmetry.space_group_name_H-M   'P 1'
#
loop_
_entity.id
_entity.type
_entity.pdbx_description
1 polymer ?
#
loop_
_entity_poly.entity_id
_entity_poly.type
_entity_poly.pdbx_seq_one_letter_code
_entity_poly.pdbx_strand_id
1 'polypeptide(L)'
;MLTDYWVISLLLSQFCSLVLLTGAVLLSNQIIKRWSPGCFDELQLQLERRSYLVGSIVHFVLIFQIASLFMFLNVANHHLTEVIKGAMCADGALGVNTFGKNLLYLKMGAVLVYVVYLFLNYLDNSEPAYPLTPLKYWLIYPIFVLVALDLVVMVLFFYNIEPDVIATCCSVKFVVTGAQGYFSLFASGFTTGWLVLFGVSGGVLVLLLFFSSRLHWLKLIIGSIFITSAIFSLKYFFVKYIYGLPSHNCLYDIFWAKHYFVGYLFFGGYYILAASLICLVLLQLFKARLGNLHPKLMQKLRWVSFWTTLILIFLPLAFWWHWDGTL
;
A
#
# COMPACT_ATOMS: atom_id res chain seq x y z
N MET A 1 7.60 21.79 15.42
CA MET A 1 6.88 20.80 14.58
C MET A 1 5.85 19.99 15.37
N LEU A 2 6.17 19.45 16.56
CA LEU A 2 5.22 18.63 17.34
C LEU A 2 3.96 19.37 17.85
N THR A 3 3.98 20.70 17.92
CA THR A 3 2.83 21.53 18.32
C THR A 3 1.87 21.84 17.17
N ASP A 4 2.18 21.38 15.96
CA ASP A 4 1.36 21.61 14.77
C ASP A 4 0.11 20.74 14.79
N TYR A 5 -1.05 21.29 14.48
CA TYR A 5 -2.33 20.58 14.55
C TYR A 5 -2.40 19.40 13.56
N TRP A 6 -1.77 19.50 12.38
CA TRP A 6 -1.69 18.38 11.43
C TRP A 6 -0.89 17.21 12.01
N VAL A 7 0.23 17.53 12.66
CA VAL A 7 1.13 16.54 13.27
C VAL A 7 0.47 15.91 14.50
N ILE A 8 -0.14 16.72 15.36
CA ILE A 8 -0.88 16.24 16.54
C ILE A 8 -2.00 15.29 16.11
N SER A 9 -2.76 15.63 15.06
CA SER A 9 -3.84 14.76 14.57
C SER A 9 -3.32 13.40 14.09
N LEU A 10 -2.18 13.35 13.39
CA LEU A 10 -1.57 12.10 12.93
C LEU A 10 -1.06 11.26 14.11
N LEU A 11 -0.34 11.88 15.04
CA LEU A 11 0.20 11.20 16.22
C LEU A 11 -0.91 10.68 17.14
N LEU A 12 -1.96 11.47 17.37
CA LEU A 12 -3.10 11.07 18.18
C LEU A 12 -3.85 9.90 17.54
N SER A 13 -4.09 9.95 16.23
CA SER A 13 -4.74 8.86 15.48
C SER A 13 -3.96 7.55 15.60
N GLN A 14 -2.63 7.62 15.46
CA GLN A 14 -1.75 6.45 15.62
C GLN A 14 -1.72 5.92 17.05
N PHE A 15 -1.66 6.80 18.04
CA PHE A 15 -1.71 6.41 19.44
C PHE A 15 -3.02 5.70 19.80
N CYS A 16 -4.17 6.27 19.42
CA CYS A 16 -5.48 5.66 19.62
C CYS A 16 -5.58 4.29 18.95
N SER A 17 -5.08 4.16 17.71
CA SER A 17 -5.03 2.89 16.98
C SER A 17 -4.22 1.84 17.73
N LEU A 18 -3.06 2.23 18.27
CA LEU A 18 -2.18 1.33 19.01
C LEU A 18 -2.85 0.83 20.31
N VAL A 19 -3.50 1.73 21.07
CA VAL A 19 -4.24 1.37 22.31
C VAL A 19 -5.35 0.36 22.01
N LEU A 20 -6.14 0.59 20.96
CA LEU A 20 -7.19 -0.34 20.54
C LEU A 20 -6.61 -1.70 20.13
N LEU A 21 -5.49 -1.72 19.40
CA LEU A 21 -4.81 -2.96 19.03
C LEU A 21 -4.21 -3.69 20.22
N THR A 22 -3.71 -3.00 21.25
CA THR A 22 -3.26 -3.64 22.49
C THR A 22 -4.41 -4.43 23.14
N GLY A 23 -5.60 -3.83 23.23
CA GLY A 23 -6.80 -4.53 23.70
C GLY A 23 -7.17 -5.74 22.82
N ALA A 24 -7.10 -5.58 21.50
CA ALA A 24 -7.35 -6.66 20.54
C ALA A 24 -6.38 -7.85 20.74
N VAL A 25 -5.07 -7.59 20.87
CA VAL A 25 -4.04 -8.63 21.10
C VAL A 25 -4.35 -9.44 22.37
N LEU A 26 -4.69 -8.77 23.47
CA LEU A 26 -5.00 -9.44 24.74
C LEU A 26 -6.20 -10.39 24.62
N LEU A 27 -7.26 -9.96 23.93
CA LEU A 27 -8.45 -10.78 23.68
C LEU A 27 -8.16 -11.90 22.70
N SER A 28 -7.36 -11.64 21.65
CA SER A 28 -6.94 -12.64 20.67
C SER A 28 -6.13 -13.77 21.29
N ASN A 29 -5.30 -13.50 22.29
CA ASN A 29 -4.58 -14.54 23.03
C ASN A 29 -5.53 -15.57 23.68
N GLN A 30 -6.67 -15.10 24.19
CA GLN A 30 -7.68 -15.97 24.79
C GLN A 30 -8.39 -16.81 23.74
N ILE A 31 -8.75 -16.20 22.60
CA ILE A 31 -9.37 -16.88 21.47
C ILE A 31 -8.44 -17.97 20.94
N ILE A 32 -7.18 -17.65 20.62
CA ILE A 32 -6.22 -18.60 20.05
C ILE A 32 -6.04 -19.84 20.95
N LYS A 33 -5.98 -19.65 22.28
CA LYS A 33 -5.71 -20.74 23.23
C LYS A 33 -6.90 -21.63 23.53
N ARG A 34 -8.12 -21.09 23.49
CA ARG A 34 -9.33 -21.76 23.99
C ARG A 34 -10.38 -22.06 22.92
N TRP A 35 -10.12 -21.73 21.66
CA TRP A 35 -11.07 -21.96 20.58
C TRP A 35 -11.29 -23.45 20.31
N SER A 36 -12.52 -23.91 20.51
CA SER A 36 -12.94 -25.28 20.23
C SER A 36 -14.09 -25.27 19.21
N PRO A 37 -13.81 -25.48 17.91
CA PRO A 37 -14.86 -25.48 16.89
C PRO A 37 -15.83 -26.66 17.12
N GLY A 38 -17.13 -26.36 17.16
CA GLY A 38 -18.19 -27.38 17.27
C GLY A 38 -18.65 -27.73 18.69
N CYS A 39 -18.07 -27.12 19.74
CA CYS A 39 -18.57 -27.25 21.10
C CYS A 39 -19.63 -26.17 21.39
N PHE A 40 -20.74 -26.52 22.04
CA PHE A 40 -21.82 -25.59 22.40
C PHE A 40 -21.78 -25.18 23.88
N ASP A 41 -20.58 -24.97 24.42
CA ASP A 41 -20.38 -24.59 25.82
C ASP A 41 -20.48 -23.06 26.00
N GLU A 42 -20.78 -22.59 27.21
CA GLU A 42 -20.90 -21.16 27.53
C GLU A 42 -19.60 -20.42 27.20
N LEU A 43 -18.46 -21.05 27.48
CA LEU A 43 -17.14 -20.52 27.14
C LEU A 43 -17.01 -20.24 25.63
N GLN A 44 -17.44 -21.17 24.77
CA GLN A 44 -17.35 -21.02 23.33
C GLN A 44 -18.26 -19.88 22.84
N LEU A 45 -19.48 -19.77 23.36
CA LEU A 45 -20.38 -18.64 23.06
C LEU A 45 -19.79 -17.29 23.48
N GLN A 46 -19.09 -17.23 24.62
CA GLN A 46 -18.38 -16.02 25.04
C GLN A 46 -17.21 -15.69 24.10
N LEU A 47 -16.45 -16.70 23.65
CA LEU A 47 -15.35 -16.52 22.69
C LEU A 47 -15.84 -16.04 21.32
N GLU A 48 -17.00 -16.51 20.84
CA GLU A 48 -17.62 -16.05 19.60
C GLU A 48 -18.02 -14.57 19.66
N ARG A 49 -18.65 -14.14 20.76
CA ARG A 49 -18.96 -12.71 20.98
C ARG A 49 -17.69 -11.85 21.01
N ARG A 50 -16.65 -12.32 21.70
CA ARG A 50 -15.34 -11.65 21.73
C ARG A 50 -14.68 -11.62 20.36
N SER A 51 -14.79 -12.70 19.59
CA SER A 51 -14.28 -12.78 18.21
C SER A 51 -14.89 -11.70 17.33
N TYR A 52 -16.22 -11.52 17.40
CA TYR A 52 -16.93 -10.45 16.68
C TYR A 52 -16.47 -9.05 17.12
N LEU A 53 -16.35 -8.82 18.43
CA LEU A 53 -15.88 -7.54 18.97
C LEU A 53 -14.46 -7.20 18.49
N VAL A 54 -13.52 -8.15 18.60
CA VAL A 54 -12.14 -7.97 18.15
C VAL A 54 -12.08 -7.76 16.64
N GLY A 55 -12.85 -8.54 15.88
CA GLY A 55 -12.94 -8.41 14.42
C GLY A 55 -13.37 -7.01 14.00
N SER A 56 -14.37 -6.44 14.66
CA SER A 56 -14.87 -5.09 14.43
C SER A 56 -13.86 -4.01 14.83
N ILE A 57 -13.24 -4.12 16.01
CA ILE A 57 -12.21 -3.16 16.47
C ILE A 57 -11.05 -3.12 15.46
N VAL A 58 -10.50 -4.27 15.11
CA VAL A 58 -9.37 -4.34 14.17
C VAL A 58 -9.79 -3.84 12.79
N HIS A 59 -11.00 -4.15 12.33
CA HIS A 59 -11.51 -3.64 11.06
C HIS A 59 -11.49 -2.10 10.99
N PHE A 60 -12.04 -1.43 12.01
CA PHE A 60 -12.02 0.04 12.06
C PHE A 60 -10.59 0.58 12.16
N VAL A 61 -9.74 0.02 13.03
CA VAL A 61 -8.35 0.48 13.16
C VAL A 61 -7.62 0.38 11.82
N LEU A 62 -7.76 -0.73 11.10
CA LEU A 62 -7.08 -0.91 9.82
C LEU A 62 -7.57 0.07 8.73
N ILE A 63 -8.87 0.40 8.71
CA ILE A 63 -9.40 1.46 7.83
C ILE A 63 -8.75 2.81 8.19
N PHE A 64 -8.68 3.14 9.49
CA PHE A 64 -8.02 4.36 9.94
C PHE A 64 -6.53 4.39 9.59
N GLN A 65 -5.84 3.24 9.64
CA GLN A 65 -4.44 3.15 9.23
C GLN A 65 -4.24 3.40 7.72
N ILE A 66 -5.13 2.89 6.88
CA ILE A 66 -5.13 3.18 5.44
C ILE A 66 -5.38 4.68 5.20
N ALA A 67 -6.37 5.26 5.89
CA ALA A 67 -6.64 6.70 5.83
C ALA A 67 -5.44 7.53 6.32
N SER A 68 -4.73 7.07 7.35
CA SER A 68 -3.53 7.71 7.89
C SER A 68 -2.39 7.78 6.87
N LEU A 69 -2.23 6.79 5.98
CA LEU A 69 -1.26 6.87 4.88
C LEU A 69 -1.59 8.03 3.93
N PHE A 70 -2.85 8.17 3.52
CA PHE A 70 -3.27 9.25 2.63
C PHE A 70 -3.13 10.62 3.30
N MET A 71 -3.51 10.72 4.58
CA MET A 71 -3.34 11.94 5.36
C MET A 71 -1.85 12.30 5.51
N PHE A 72 -0.99 11.32 5.80
CA PHE A 72 0.46 11.53 5.89
C PHE A 72 1.05 12.02 4.57
N LEU A 73 0.63 11.45 3.44
CA LEU A 73 1.08 11.90 2.12
C LEU A 73 0.63 13.34 1.83
N ASN A 74 -0.59 13.71 2.21
CA ASN A 74 -1.08 15.08 2.08
C ASN A 74 -0.24 16.05 2.93
N VAL A 75 -0.01 15.73 4.21
CA VAL A 75 0.83 16.52 5.11
C VAL A 75 2.26 16.66 4.55
N ALA A 76 2.83 15.59 3.99
CA ALA A 76 4.15 15.60 3.37
C ALA A 76 4.23 16.48 2.11
N ASN A 77 3.16 16.54 1.31
CA ASN A 77 3.18 17.19 0.00
C ASN A 77 2.60 18.62 -0.01
N HIS A 78 1.84 19.01 1.00
CA HIS A 78 1.23 20.34 1.10
C HIS A 78 1.78 21.11 2.30
N HIS A 79 1.64 20.55 3.50
CA HIS A 79 1.94 21.27 4.72
C HIS A 79 3.46 21.39 4.97
N LEU A 80 4.17 20.27 4.92
CA LEU A 80 5.61 20.23 5.16
C LEU A 80 6.41 21.02 4.11
N THR A 81 5.93 21.11 2.87
CA THR A 81 6.58 21.90 1.80
C THR A 81 6.46 23.41 2.03
N GLU A 82 5.42 23.87 2.72
CA GLU A 82 5.26 25.30 3.07
C GLU A 82 6.08 25.67 4.31
N VAL A 83 6.22 24.73 5.24
CA VAL A 83 6.91 24.96 6.53
C VAL A 83 8.43 24.79 6.41
N ILE A 84 8.91 23.87 5.58
CA ILE A 84 10.33 23.56 5.44
C ILE A 84 10.95 24.37 4.29
N LYS A 85 11.93 25.21 4.62
CA LYS A 85 12.64 26.02 3.63
C LYS A 85 13.33 25.13 2.59
N GLY A 86 13.06 25.38 1.30
CA GLY A 86 13.67 24.65 0.18
C GLY A 86 12.97 23.34 -0.21
N ALA A 87 11.95 22.89 0.53
CA ALA A 87 11.17 21.70 0.18
C ALA A 87 10.14 22.04 -0.91
N MET A 88 10.53 21.90 -2.18
CA MET A 88 9.64 22.13 -3.33
C MET A 88 8.65 20.98 -3.59
N CYS A 89 8.95 19.79 -3.07
CA CYS A 89 8.21 18.55 -3.31
C CYS A 89 8.21 17.66 -2.06
N ALA A 90 7.29 16.68 -1.97
CA ALA A 90 7.30 15.73 -0.85
C ALA A 90 8.62 14.94 -0.73
N ASP A 91 9.36 14.69 -1.83
CA ASP A 91 10.69 14.04 -1.74
C ASP A 91 11.71 14.89 -0.97
N GLY A 92 11.59 16.22 -1.08
CA GLY A 92 12.40 17.18 -0.33
C GLY A 92 12.01 17.19 1.14
N ALA A 93 10.71 17.29 1.44
CA ALA A 93 10.17 17.27 2.80
C ALA A 93 10.50 15.96 3.55
N LEU A 94 10.27 14.80 2.92
CA LEU A 94 10.59 13.49 3.49
C LEU A 94 12.10 13.22 3.52
N GLY A 95 12.89 13.99 2.78
CA GLY A 95 14.34 13.86 2.64
C GLY A 95 15.14 14.70 3.63
N VAL A 96 14.49 15.47 4.51
CA VAL A 96 15.17 16.32 5.52
C VAL A 96 15.89 15.49 6.57
N ASN A 97 15.41 14.28 6.85
CA ASN A 97 16.07 13.34 7.76
C ASN A 97 16.00 11.90 7.21
N THR A 98 16.62 10.97 7.93
CA THR A 98 16.68 9.54 7.55
C THR A 98 15.35 8.81 7.76
N PHE A 99 14.43 9.33 8.56
CA PHE A 99 13.20 8.65 8.94
C PHE A 99 12.04 8.88 7.95
N GLY A 100 11.98 10.03 7.26
CA GLY A 100 10.82 10.41 6.46
C GLY A 100 10.47 9.42 5.34
N LYS A 101 11.45 9.10 4.48
CA LYS A 101 11.24 8.10 3.41
C LYS A 101 10.99 6.69 3.97
N ASN A 102 11.70 6.31 5.02
CA ASN A 102 11.54 5.01 5.68
C ASN A 102 10.12 4.85 6.26
N LEU A 103 9.56 5.89 6.86
CA LEU A 103 8.19 5.92 7.35
C LEU A 103 7.18 5.72 6.22
N LEU A 104 7.36 6.42 5.10
CA LEU A 104 6.49 6.26 3.94
C LEU A 104 6.53 4.80 3.43
N TYR A 105 7.72 4.22 3.27
CA TYR A 105 7.86 2.83 2.83
C TYR A 105 7.26 1.82 3.83
N LEU A 106 7.42 2.07 5.13
CA LEU A 106 6.80 1.25 6.18
C LEU A 106 5.27 1.27 6.07
N LYS A 107 4.66 2.47 5.99
CA LYS A 107 3.21 2.62 5.80
C LYS A 107 2.73 1.95 4.53
N MET A 108 3.45 2.16 3.43
CA MET A 108 3.15 1.57 2.13
C MET A 108 3.14 0.04 2.18
N GLY A 109 4.12 -0.58 2.85
CA GLY A 109 4.16 -2.03 3.02
C GLY A 109 3.08 -2.55 3.96
N ALA A 110 2.82 -1.85 5.06
CA ALA A 110 1.85 -2.26 6.07
C ALA A 110 0.42 -2.33 5.53
N VAL A 111 0.03 -1.45 4.61
CA VAL A 111 -1.29 -1.46 3.96
C VAL A 111 -1.61 -2.81 3.31
N LEU A 112 -0.64 -3.49 2.70
CA LEU A 112 -0.88 -4.80 2.10
C LEU A 112 -1.24 -5.85 3.16
N VAL A 113 -0.57 -5.83 4.32
CA VAL A 113 -0.86 -6.72 5.45
C VAL A 113 -2.26 -6.42 6.01
N TYR A 114 -2.64 -5.15 6.09
CA TYR A 114 -3.96 -4.73 6.57
C TYR A 114 -5.06 -5.27 5.65
N VAL A 115 -4.90 -5.15 4.34
CA VAL A 115 -5.86 -5.67 3.36
C VAL A 115 -5.99 -7.19 3.46
N VAL A 116 -4.88 -7.90 3.68
CA VAL A 116 -4.92 -9.36 3.91
C VAL A 116 -5.77 -9.71 5.13
N TYR A 117 -5.58 -9.03 6.26
CA TYR A 117 -6.42 -9.27 7.45
C TYR A 117 -7.89 -8.94 7.20
N LEU A 118 -8.18 -7.77 6.61
CA LEU A 118 -9.54 -7.35 6.30
C LEU A 118 -10.25 -8.37 5.41
N PHE A 119 -9.54 -8.90 4.42
CA PHE A 119 -10.06 -9.92 3.51
C PHE A 119 -10.34 -11.25 4.25
N LEU A 120 -9.39 -11.74 5.06
CA LEU A 120 -9.60 -12.95 5.85
C LEU A 120 -10.75 -12.79 6.84
N ASN A 121 -10.88 -11.63 7.48
CA ASN A 121 -11.99 -11.35 8.38
C ASN A 121 -13.34 -11.29 7.66
N TYR A 122 -13.39 -10.72 6.45
CA TYR A 122 -14.58 -10.76 5.60
C TYR A 122 -14.98 -12.19 5.23
N LEU A 123 -14.02 -13.04 4.86
CA LEU A 123 -14.27 -14.45 4.54
C LEU A 123 -14.79 -15.22 5.75
N ASP A 124 -14.16 -15.03 6.91
CA ASP A 124 -14.54 -15.73 8.14
C ASP A 124 -15.95 -15.35 8.61
N ASN A 125 -16.33 -14.08 8.47
CA ASN A 125 -17.67 -13.62 8.83
C ASN A 125 -18.75 -14.00 7.79
N SER A 126 -18.34 -14.45 6.59
CA SER A 126 -19.28 -14.86 5.55
C SER A 126 -19.82 -16.28 5.76
N GLU A 127 -19.19 -17.08 6.63
CA GLU A 127 -19.61 -18.45 6.93
C GLU A 127 -19.88 -18.61 8.43
N PRO A 128 -21.04 -19.15 8.85
CA PRO A 128 -21.38 -19.32 10.27
C PRO A 128 -20.40 -20.20 11.06
N ALA A 129 -19.66 -21.06 10.37
CA ALA A 129 -18.74 -22.01 10.99
C ALA A 129 -17.38 -21.39 11.37
N TYR A 130 -17.14 -20.11 11.09
CA TYR A 130 -15.86 -19.40 11.33
C TYR A 130 -14.62 -20.22 10.90
N PRO A 131 -14.52 -20.59 9.60
CA PRO A 131 -13.53 -21.55 9.10
C PRO A 131 -12.06 -21.12 9.26
N LEU A 132 -11.81 -19.84 9.47
CA LEU A 132 -10.47 -19.24 9.56
C LEU A 132 -10.08 -18.89 11.00
N THR A 133 -10.98 -19.02 11.96
CA THR A 133 -10.66 -18.88 13.39
C THR A 133 -10.08 -20.21 13.92
N PRO A 134 -8.95 -20.21 14.67
CA PRO A 134 -8.22 -19.05 15.23
C PRO A 134 -7.06 -18.53 14.34
N LEU A 135 -6.84 -19.09 13.15
CA LEU A 135 -5.68 -18.76 12.30
C LEU A 135 -5.57 -17.26 12.00
N LYS A 136 -6.70 -16.59 11.71
CA LYS A 136 -6.70 -15.14 11.41
C LYS A 136 -6.15 -14.29 12.56
N TYR A 137 -6.30 -14.71 13.80
CA TYR A 137 -5.88 -13.96 14.98
C TYR A 137 -4.36 -13.93 15.16
N TRP A 138 -3.63 -14.89 14.57
CA TRP A 138 -2.17 -14.83 14.50
C TRP A 138 -1.65 -13.64 13.69
N LEU A 139 -2.45 -13.13 12.75
CA LEU A 139 -2.06 -11.97 11.94
C LEU A 139 -2.15 -10.65 12.70
N ILE A 140 -2.78 -10.61 13.88
CA ILE A 140 -2.86 -9.39 14.71
C ILE A 140 -1.51 -9.04 15.33
N TYR A 141 -0.68 -10.02 15.70
CA TYR A 141 0.65 -9.74 16.25
C TYR A 141 1.56 -8.96 15.28
N PRO A 142 1.77 -9.39 14.02
CA PRO A 142 2.57 -8.61 13.09
C PRO A 142 1.94 -7.25 12.77
N ILE A 143 0.61 -7.14 12.72
CA ILE A 143 -0.08 -5.85 12.56
C ILE A 143 0.22 -4.91 13.74
N PHE A 144 0.16 -5.42 14.96
CA PHE A 144 0.49 -4.65 16.16
C PHE A 144 1.93 -4.14 16.12
N VAL A 145 2.89 -5.00 15.77
CA VAL A 145 4.30 -4.61 15.62
C VAL A 145 4.47 -3.54 14.54
N LEU A 146 3.81 -3.69 13.39
CA LEU A 146 3.86 -2.70 12.30
C LEU A 146 3.32 -1.33 12.73
N VAL A 147 2.17 -1.29 13.41
CA VAL A 147 1.58 -0.03 13.90
C VAL A 147 2.42 0.59 15.02
N ALA A 148 3.01 -0.21 15.90
CA ALA A 148 3.92 0.28 16.93
C ALA A 148 5.19 0.90 16.30
N LEU A 149 5.80 0.22 15.32
CA LEU A 149 6.94 0.73 14.57
C LEU A 149 6.58 2.01 13.80
N ASP A 150 5.39 2.05 13.19
CA ASP A 150 4.88 3.23 12.50
C ASP A 150 4.83 4.45 13.41
N LEU A 151 4.24 4.31 14.61
CA LEU A 151 4.18 5.40 15.60
C LEU A 151 5.58 5.84 16.04
N VAL A 152 6.48 4.90 16.36
CA VAL A 152 7.84 5.23 16.80
C VAL A 152 8.61 5.98 15.72
N VAL A 153 8.61 5.47 14.49
CA VAL A 153 9.30 6.11 13.37
C VAL A 153 8.66 7.46 13.02
N MET A 154 7.34 7.61 13.18
CA MET A 154 6.64 8.88 12.98
C MET A 154 7.02 9.94 14.01
N VAL A 155 7.09 9.57 15.29
CA VAL A 155 7.57 10.47 16.35
C VAL A 155 9.02 10.89 16.06
N LEU A 156 9.89 9.94 15.73
CA LEU A 156 11.29 10.22 15.37
C LEU A 156 11.40 11.11 14.13
N PHE A 157 10.53 10.92 13.14
CA PHE A 157 10.49 11.75 11.95
C PHE A 157 10.19 13.20 12.32
N PHE A 158 9.08 13.47 13.02
CA PHE A 158 8.65 14.84 13.35
C PHE A 158 9.50 15.52 14.42
N TYR A 159 10.09 14.76 15.34
CA TYR A 159 11.00 15.29 16.35
C TYR A 159 12.32 15.78 15.74
N ASN A 160 12.86 15.04 14.75
CA ASN A 160 14.12 15.37 14.08
C ASN A 160 13.92 16.23 12.82
N ILE A 161 12.87 17.06 12.76
CA ILE A 161 12.75 18.07 11.69
C ILE A 161 13.36 19.37 12.23
N GLU A 162 14.50 19.75 11.65
CA GLU A 162 15.15 21.03 11.88
C GLU A 162 14.70 22.02 10.79
N PRO A 163 13.77 22.95 11.06
CA PRO A 163 13.20 23.85 10.04
C PRO A 163 14.19 24.90 9.51
N ASP A 164 15.33 25.09 10.19
CA ASP A 164 16.36 26.05 9.79
C ASP A 164 17.34 25.49 8.75
N VAL A 165 17.34 24.17 8.52
CA VAL A 165 18.15 23.52 7.48
C VAL A 165 17.39 23.55 6.16
N ILE A 166 18.04 24.09 5.12
CA ILE A 166 17.45 24.14 3.77
C ILE A 166 17.40 22.72 3.21
N ALA A 167 16.19 22.24 2.88
CA ALA A 167 16.01 20.94 2.27
C ALA A 167 16.66 20.89 0.87
N THR A 168 17.32 19.77 0.56
CA THR A 168 17.92 19.56 -0.77
C THR A 168 16.82 19.41 -1.82
N CYS A 169 16.91 20.18 -2.91
CA CYS A 169 15.96 20.07 -4.01
C CYS A 169 16.01 18.68 -4.67
N CYS A 170 14.83 18.18 -5.05
CA CYS A 170 14.63 16.90 -5.70
C CYS A 170 15.45 16.80 -7.03
N SER A 171 15.72 17.95 -7.69
CA SER A 171 16.52 18.06 -8.92
C SER A 171 17.99 17.64 -8.77
N VAL A 172 18.63 17.92 -7.63
CA VAL A 172 20.05 17.60 -7.41
C VAL A 172 20.25 16.07 -7.38
N LYS A 173 19.29 15.32 -6.84
CA LYS A 173 19.34 13.85 -6.82
C LYS A 173 19.22 13.22 -8.20
N PHE A 174 18.60 13.91 -9.16
CA PHE A 174 18.52 13.43 -10.54
C PHE A 174 19.81 13.70 -11.34
N VAL A 175 20.60 14.70 -10.95
CA VAL A 175 21.90 15.02 -11.58
C VAL A 175 23.02 14.11 -11.05
N VAL A 176 22.97 13.73 -9.77
CA VAL A 176 24.01 12.93 -9.10
C VAL A 176 23.82 11.40 -9.32
N THR A 177 23.04 10.96 -10.31
CA THR A 177 22.89 9.53 -10.63
C THR A 177 24.09 8.97 -11.41
N GLY A 178 25.27 9.06 -10.82
CA GLY A 178 26.48 8.32 -11.16
C GLY A 178 26.89 7.40 -10.02
N ALA A 179 25.93 6.71 -9.38
CA ALA A 179 26.23 5.81 -8.26
C ALA A 179 26.86 4.51 -8.78
N GLN A 180 28.05 4.15 -8.28
CA GLN A 180 28.70 2.87 -8.54
C GLN A 180 28.19 1.80 -7.55
N GLY A 181 27.61 0.72 -8.06
CA GLY A 181 27.13 -0.45 -7.29
C GLY A 181 26.16 -1.32 -8.09
N TYR A 182 25.86 -2.55 -7.66
CA TYR A 182 24.97 -3.48 -8.40
C TYR A 182 23.56 -2.91 -8.70
N PHE A 183 23.08 -1.94 -7.92
CA PHE A 183 21.82 -1.21 -8.15
C PHE A 183 21.90 -0.15 -9.27
N SER A 184 23.09 0.19 -9.77
CA SER A 184 23.28 1.16 -10.86
C SER A 184 22.86 0.62 -12.24
N LEU A 185 22.90 -0.70 -12.42
CA LEU A 185 22.36 -1.38 -13.61
C LEU A 185 20.84 -1.19 -13.76
N PHE A 186 20.13 -0.96 -12.65
CA PHE A 186 18.70 -0.68 -12.62
C PHE A 186 18.36 0.82 -12.62
N ALA A 187 19.38 1.70 -12.64
CA ALA A 187 19.23 3.14 -12.60
C ALA A 187 18.81 3.72 -13.97
N SER A 188 18.89 5.06 -14.10
CA SER A 188 18.40 5.88 -15.22
C SER A 188 18.93 5.50 -16.62
N GLY A 189 19.93 4.60 -16.73
CA GLY A 189 20.39 4.04 -18.00
C GLY A 189 19.52 2.90 -18.57
N PHE A 190 18.63 2.30 -17.77
CA PHE A 190 17.79 1.15 -18.16
C PHE A 190 16.32 1.54 -18.46
N THR A 191 16.06 2.78 -18.88
CA THR A 191 14.69 3.25 -19.15
C THR A 191 13.97 2.41 -20.20
N THR A 192 14.66 2.06 -21.29
CA THR A 192 14.13 1.19 -22.34
C THR A 192 13.81 -0.21 -21.82
N GLY A 193 14.66 -0.77 -20.96
CA GLY A 193 14.43 -2.06 -20.34
C GLY A 193 13.21 -2.08 -19.41
N TRP A 194 13.02 -1.03 -18.60
CA TRP A 194 11.82 -0.89 -17.77
C TRP A 194 10.53 -0.81 -18.60
N LEU A 195 10.55 -0.08 -19.72
CA LEU A 195 9.40 0.01 -20.64
C LEU A 195 9.08 -1.33 -21.32
N VAL A 196 10.09 -2.06 -21.77
CA VAL A 196 9.90 -3.39 -22.36
C VAL A 196 9.33 -4.35 -21.31
N LEU A 197 9.89 -4.36 -20.09
CA LEU A 197 9.37 -5.17 -19.00
C LEU A 197 7.93 -4.81 -18.64
N PHE A 198 7.59 -3.52 -18.61
CA PHE A 198 6.24 -3.05 -18.39
C PHE A 198 5.26 -3.58 -19.45
N GLY A 199 5.60 -3.45 -20.73
CA GLY A 199 4.76 -3.94 -21.83
C GLY A 199 4.61 -5.46 -21.84
N VAL A 200 5.71 -6.20 -21.71
CA VAL A 200 5.70 -7.67 -21.73
C VAL A 200 4.98 -8.23 -20.51
N SER A 201 5.34 -7.79 -19.29
CA SER A 201 4.70 -8.30 -18.07
C SER A 201 3.22 -7.91 -18.00
N GLY A 202 2.84 -6.72 -18.45
CA GLY A 202 1.46 -6.29 -18.55
C GLY A 202 0.65 -7.14 -19.53
N GLY A 203 1.17 -7.37 -20.74
CA GLY A 203 0.52 -8.22 -21.75
C GLY A 203 0.35 -9.66 -21.28
N VAL A 204 1.40 -10.26 -20.70
CA VAL A 204 1.33 -11.63 -20.15
C VAL A 204 0.33 -11.70 -18.99
N LEU A 205 0.28 -10.71 -18.10
CA LEU A 205 -0.66 -10.67 -16.99
C LEU A 205 -2.12 -10.61 -17.46
N VAL A 206 -2.41 -9.77 -18.46
CA VAL A 206 -3.74 -9.67 -19.08
C VAL A 206 -4.16 -11.01 -19.68
N LEU A 207 -3.27 -11.66 -20.44
CA LEU A 207 -3.52 -12.99 -21.01
C LEU A 207 -3.79 -14.05 -19.93
N LEU A 208 -2.99 -14.06 -18.86
CA LEU A 208 -3.17 -15.00 -17.75
C LEU A 208 -4.48 -14.77 -17.00
N LEU A 209 -4.87 -13.51 -16.79
CA LEU A 209 -6.12 -13.15 -16.13
C LEU A 209 -7.34 -13.51 -16.97
N PHE A 210 -7.24 -13.41 -18.29
CA PHE A 210 -8.32 -13.74 -19.22
C PHE A 210 -8.47 -15.25 -19.45
N PHE A 211 -7.39 -15.93 -19.84
CA PHE A 211 -7.45 -17.34 -20.29
C PHE A 211 -7.31 -18.37 -19.16
N SER A 212 -6.53 -18.07 -18.12
CA SER A 212 -6.24 -19.05 -17.07
C SER A 212 -7.05 -18.80 -15.81
N SER A 213 -7.77 -19.81 -15.33
CA SER A 213 -8.51 -19.76 -14.05
C SER A 213 -7.77 -20.41 -12.88
N ARG A 214 -6.61 -21.04 -13.10
CA ARG A 214 -5.94 -21.88 -12.08
C ARG A 214 -4.57 -21.38 -11.63
N LEU A 215 -3.87 -20.58 -12.45
CA LEU A 215 -2.48 -20.20 -12.22
C LEU A 215 -2.34 -18.95 -11.31
N HIS A 216 -2.86 -18.96 -10.08
CA HIS A 216 -2.86 -17.77 -9.21
C HIS A 216 -1.47 -17.35 -8.73
N TRP A 217 -0.60 -18.30 -8.40
CA TRP A 217 0.80 -18.02 -8.05
C TRP A 217 1.56 -17.34 -9.18
N LEU A 218 1.38 -17.81 -10.41
CA LEU A 218 2.02 -17.21 -11.58
C LEU A 218 1.51 -15.78 -11.83
N LYS A 219 0.21 -15.55 -11.65
CA LYS A 219 -0.39 -14.19 -11.73
C LYS A 219 0.18 -13.26 -10.68
N LEU A 220 0.41 -13.74 -9.44
CA LEU A 220 1.03 -12.93 -8.38
C LEU A 220 2.47 -12.55 -8.73
N ILE A 221 3.28 -13.51 -9.19
CA ILE A 221 4.68 -13.27 -9.58
C ILE A 221 4.76 -12.26 -10.73
N ILE A 222 4.01 -12.49 -11.81
CA ILE A 222 4.02 -11.61 -12.98
C ILE A 222 3.40 -10.26 -12.65
N GLY A 223 2.35 -10.23 -11.80
CA GLY A 223 1.77 -8.99 -11.31
C GLY A 223 2.75 -8.16 -10.47
N SER A 224 3.57 -8.79 -9.63
CA SER A 224 4.63 -8.10 -8.90
C SER A 224 5.68 -7.51 -9.84
N ILE A 225 6.09 -8.27 -10.87
CA ILE A 225 7.01 -7.78 -11.91
C ILE A 225 6.38 -6.60 -12.68
N PHE A 226 5.10 -6.69 -13.01
CA PHE A 226 4.36 -5.61 -13.67
C PHE A 226 4.28 -4.35 -12.80
N ILE A 227 3.89 -4.46 -11.52
CA ILE A 227 3.79 -3.29 -10.64
C ILE A 227 5.15 -2.60 -10.47
N THR A 228 6.22 -3.38 -10.24
CA THR A 228 7.57 -2.81 -10.10
C THR A 228 8.03 -2.11 -11.39
N SER A 229 7.94 -2.79 -12.54
CA SER A 229 8.29 -2.19 -13.84
C SER A 229 7.40 -1.00 -14.20
N ALA A 230 6.13 -1.00 -13.81
CA ALA A 230 5.21 0.13 -14.00
C ALA A 230 5.62 1.35 -13.17
N ILE A 231 5.97 1.18 -11.89
CA ILE A 231 6.44 2.28 -11.03
C ILE A 231 7.73 2.88 -11.58
N PHE A 232 8.68 2.05 -12.01
CA PHE A 232 9.94 2.55 -12.58
C PHE A 232 9.76 3.21 -13.95
N SER A 233 8.93 2.63 -14.82
CA SER A 233 8.56 3.25 -16.10
C SER A 233 7.83 4.57 -15.88
N LEU A 234 6.94 4.64 -14.88
CA LEU A 234 6.28 5.87 -14.49
C LEU A 234 7.32 6.92 -14.09
N LYS A 235 8.18 6.59 -13.13
CA LYS A 235 9.23 7.47 -12.61
C LYS A 235 10.18 8.03 -13.68
N TYR A 236 10.69 7.17 -14.56
CA TYR A 236 11.78 7.55 -15.48
C TYR A 236 11.32 7.96 -16.88
N PHE A 237 10.12 7.56 -17.30
CA PHE A 237 9.59 7.85 -18.63
C PHE A 237 8.28 8.62 -18.60
N PHE A 238 7.21 8.07 -17.99
CA PHE A 238 5.87 8.65 -18.13
C PHE A 238 5.66 9.97 -17.38
N VAL A 239 6.33 10.18 -16.24
CA VAL A 239 6.20 11.39 -15.39
C VAL A 239 6.35 12.69 -16.19
N LYS A 240 7.30 12.75 -17.13
CA LYS A 240 7.58 13.95 -17.94
C LYS A 240 6.36 14.38 -18.78
N TYR A 241 5.67 13.40 -19.37
CA TYR A 241 4.49 13.62 -20.20
C TYR A 241 3.27 14.04 -19.37
N ILE A 242 3.21 13.63 -18.11
CA ILE A 242 2.16 14.08 -17.19
C ILE A 242 2.33 15.56 -16.84
N TYR A 243 3.58 16.04 -16.76
CA TYR A 243 3.85 17.38 -16.27
C TYR A 243 3.85 18.49 -17.29
N GLY A 244 4.12 18.22 -18.56
CA GLY A 244 4.40 19.32 -19.47
C GLY A 244 5.87 19.51 -19.84
N LEU A 245 6.78 18.90 -19.09
CA LEU A 245 8.14 19.45 -18.91
C LEU A 245 9.19 18.33 -18.92
N PRO A 246 10.05 18.23 -19.96
CA PRO A 246 11.05 17.16 -20.07
C PRO A 246 12.10 17.16 -18.96
N SER A 247 12.35 18.32 -18.35
CA SER A 247 13.31 18.50 -17.26
C SER A 247 12.75 18.10 -15.89
N HIS A 248 11.44 17.88 -15.77
CA HIS A 248 10.79 17.61 -14.50
C HIS A 248 10.54 16.11 -14.28
N ASN A 249 11.32 15.50 -13.37
CA ASN A 249 11.35 14.04 -13.14
C ASN A 249 10.86 13.62 -11.74
N CYS A 250 10.28 14.53 -10.96
CA CYS A 250 9.82 14.23 -9.61
C CYS A 250 8.61 13.29 -9.66
N LEU A 251 8.61 12.17 -8.93
CA LEU A 251 7.44 11.28 -8.89
C LEU A 251 6.32 11.81 -7.96
N TYR A 252 6.68 12.65 -6.99
CA TYR A 252 5.79 13.05 -5.91
C TYR A 252 4.83 14.19 -6.30
N ASP A 253 5.16 14.97 -7.33
CA ASP A 253 4.32 16.12 -7.71
C ASP A 253 3.04 15.71 -8.44
N ILE A 254 2.94 14.47 -8.92
CA ILE A 254 1.68 13.91 -9.46
C ILE A 254 0.60 13.82 -8.36
N PHE A 255 0.99 13.83 -7.08
CA PHE A 255 0.03 13.88 -5.97
C PHE A 255 -0.46 15.29 -5.63
N TRP A 256 0.03 16.32 -6.33
CA TRP A 256 -0.34 17.70 -6.08
C TRP A 256 -1.64 18.09 -6.80
N ALA A 257 -2.39 19.03 -6.23
CA ALA A 257 -3.68 19.48 -6.78
C ALA A 257 -3.54 20.05 -8.20
N LYS A 258 -2.39 20.70 -8.49
CA LYS A 258 -2.05 21.26 -9.81
C LYS A 258 -2.04 20.21 -10.93
N HIS A 259 -1.77 18.94 -10.60
CA HIS A 259 -1.75 17.82 -11.54
C HIS A 259 -2.96 16.89 -11.34
N TYR A 260 -4.10 17.44 -10.90
CA TYR A 260 -5.39 16.76 -10.76
C TYR A 260 -5.35 15.48 -9.91
N PHE A 261 -4.40 15.37 -8.97
CA PHE A 261 -4.28 14.22 -8.08
C PHE A 261 -4.11 12.86 -8.82
N VAL A 262 -3.58 12.88 -10.05
CA VAL A 262 -3.42 11.68 -10.89
C VAL A 262 -2.57 10.59 -10.21
N GLY A 263 -1.67 10.97 -9.30
CA GLY A 263 -0.84 10.03 -8.54
C GLY A 263 -1.66 9.07 -7.69
N TYR A 264 -2.77 9.53 -7.11
CA TYR A 264 -3.65 8.68 -6.30
C TYR A 264 -4.32 7.59 -7.14
N LEU A 265 -4.62 7.86 -8.42
CA LEU A 265 -5.20 6.88 -9.33
C LEU A 265 -4.19 5.78 -9.70
N PHE A 266 -2.94 6.15 -10.01
CA PHE A 266 -1.88 5.19 -10.31
C PHE A 266 -1.56 4.30 -9.11
N PHE A 267 -1.19 4.91 -7.99
CA PHE A 267 -0.78 4.16 -6.80
C PHE A 267 -1.96 3.40 -6.19
N GLY A 268 -3.16 3.99 -6.18
CA GLY A 268 -4.39 3.29 -5.80
C GLY A 268 -4.63 2.06 -6.68
N GLY A 269 -4.47 2.17 -7.99
CA GLY A 269 -4.54 1.04 -8.92
C GLY A 269 -3.50 -0.04 -8.64
N TYR A 270 -2.24 0.33 -8.39
CA TYR A 270 -1.18 -0.63 -8.02
C TYR A 270 -1.52 -1.38 -6.73
N TYR A 271 -2.06 -0.69 -5.71
CA TYR A 271 -2.51 -1.33 -4.48
C TYR A 271 -3.71 -2.25 -4.68
N ILE A 272 -4.70 -1.84 -5.47
CA ILE A 272 -5.86 -2.67 -5.78
C ILE A 272 -5.42 -3.94 -6.51
N LEU A 273 -4.50 -3.81 -7.47
CA LEU A 273 -3.95 -4.96 -8.20
C LEU A 273 -3.14 -5.89 -7.30
N ALA A 274 -2.24 -5.35 -6.47
CA ALA A 274 -1.47 -6.16 -5.52
C ALA A 274 -2.40 -6.90 -4.56
N ALA A 275 -3.37 -6.19 -3.97
CA ALA A 275 -4.36 -6.75 -3.07
C ALA A 275 -5.19 -7.85 -3.73
N SER A 276 -5.73 -7.61 -4.93
CA SER A 276 -6.58 -8.59 -5.61
C SER A 276 -5.80 -9.86 -5.96
N LEU A 277 -4.54 -9.74 -6.40
CA LEU A 277 -3.68 -10.89 -6.69
C LEU A 277 -3.32 -11.69 -5.44
N ILE A 278 -3.01 -11.02 -4.33
CA ILE A 278 -2.77 -11.68 -3.03
C ILE A 278 -4.04 -12.42 -2.58
N CYS A 279 -5.20 -11.77 -2.64
CA CYS A 279 -6.48 -12.35 -2.26
C CYS A 279 -6.84 -13.59 -3.12
N LEU A 280 -6.52 -13.59 -4.42
CA LEU A 280 -6.70 -14.77 -5.28
C LEU A 280 -5.86 -15.97 -4.80
N VAL A 281 -4.61 -15.75 -4.37
CA VAL A 281 -3.76 -16.79 -3.82
C VAL A 281 -4.30 -17.28 -2.47
N LEU A 282 -4.73 -16.37 -1.59
CA LEU A 282 -5.34 -16.72 -0.29
C LEU A 282 -6.60 -17.58 -0.47
N LEU A 283 -7.47 -17.23 -1.41
CA LEU A 283 -8.66 -18.05 -1.72
C LEU A 283 -8.27 -19.45 -2.18
N GLN A 284 -7.23 -19.59 -3.01
CA GLN A 284 -6.75 -20.90 -3.43
C GLN A 284 -6.22 -21.72 -2.25
N LEU A 285 -5.48 -21.10 -1.32
CA LEU A 285 -4.92 -21.76 -0.13
C LEU A 285 -6.02 -22.25 0.83
N PHE A 286 -7.07 -21.46 1.01
CA PHE A 286 -8.17 -21.79 1.92
C PHE A 286 -9.38 -22.42 1.22
N LYS A 287 -9.24 -22.87 -0.04
CA LYS A 287 -10.33 -23.45 -0.84
C LYS A 287 -11.08 -24.56 -0.12
N ALA A 288 -10.37 -25.45 0.58
CA ALA A 288 -10.97 -26.57 1.29
C ALA A 288 -11.88 -26.14 2.46
N ARG A 289 -11.70 -24.91 2.97
CA ARG A 289 -12.43 -24.38 4.13
C ARG A 289 -13.57 -23.42 3.76
N LEU A 290 -13.70 -23.00 2.50
CA LEU A 290 -14.54 -21.88 2.04
C LEU A 290 -15.77 -22.31 1.19
N GLY A 291 -16.10 -23.60 1.24
CA GLY A 291 -17.29 -24.20 0.61
C GLY A 291 -17.68 -23.61 -0.76
N ASN A 292 -18.92 -23.12 -0.84
CA ASN A 292 -19.55 -22.60 -2.07
C ASN A 292 -19.35 -21.09 -2.30
N LEU A 293 -18.78 -20.35 -1.34
CA LEU A 293 -18.52 -18.91 -1.47
C LEU A 293 -17.31 -18.63 -2.40
N HIS A 294 -16.37 -19.58 -2.42
CA HIS A 294 -15.11 -19.54 -3.15
C HIS A 294 -15.21 -19.19 -4.65
N PRO A 295 -16.03 -19.84 -5.50
CA PRO A 295 -15.99 -19.63 -6.96
C PRO A 295 -16.45 -18.23 -7.41
N LYS A 296 -17.50 -17.68 -6.77
CA LYS A 296 -18.04 -16.35 -7.14
C LYS A 296 -17.04 -15.23 -6.84
N LEU A 297 -16.44 -15.29 -5.66
CA LEU A 297 -15.47 -14.28 -5.22
C LEU A 297 -14.17 -14.36 -6.04
N MET A 298 -13.72 -15.57 -6.38
CA MET A 298 -12.57 -15.79 -7.26
C MET A 298 -12.77 -15.14 -8.64
N GLN A 299 -13.97 -15.31 -9.23
CA GLN A 299 -14.30 -14.70 -10.52
C GLN A 299 -14.34 -13.17 -10.43
N LYS A 300 -14.93 -12.61 -9.37
CA LYS A 300 -14.97 -11.16 -9.14
C LYS A 300 -13.57 -10.56 -9.01
N LEU A 301 -12.71 -11.14 -8.17
CA LEU A 301 -11.33 -10.67 -7.98
C LEU A 301 -10.48 -10.77 -9.25
N ARG A 302 -10.69 -11.83 -10.06
CA ARG A 302 -10.03 -11.97 -11.35
C ARG A 302 -10.42 -10.85 -12.31
N TRP A 303 -11.71 -10.51 -12.41
CA TRP A 303 -12.17 -9.41 -13.26
C TRP A 303 -11.71 -8.04 -12.76
N VAL A 304 -11.71 -7.81 -11.45
CA VAL A 304 -11.14 -6.59 -10.86
C VAL A 304 -9.66 -6.48 -11.22
N SER A 305 -8.89 -7.56 -11.09
CA SER A 305 -7.48 -7.59 -11.48
C SER A 305 -7.31 -7.30 -12.98
N PHE A 306 -8.15 -7.89 -13.83
CA PHE A 306 -8.09 -7.68 -15.28
C PHE A 306 -8.33 -6.21 -15.66
N TRP A 307 -9.44 -5.62 -15.20
CA TRP A 307 -9.75 -4.23 -15.52
C TRP A 307 -8.73 -3.25 -14.94
N THR A 308 -8.24 -3.49 -13.72
CA THR A 308 -7.20 -2.65 -13.12
C THR A 308 -5.89 -2.73 -13.88
N THR A 309 -5.45 -3.92 -14.33
CA THR A 309 -4.25 -4.03 -15.19
C THR A 309 -4.41 -3.27 -16.50
N LEU A 310 -5.59 -3.38 -17.13
CA LEU A 310 -5.88 -2.67 -18.37
C LEU A 310 -5.80 -1.16 -18.14
N ILE A 311 -6.48 -0.63 -17.13
CA ILE A 311 -6.44 0.80 -16.79
C ILE A 311 -4.99 1.26 -16.52
N LEU A 312 -4.20 0.50 -15.76
CA LEU A 312 -2.82 0.85 -15.44
C LEU A 312 -1.87 0.81 -16.65
N ILE A 313 -2.22 0.07 -17.71
CA ILE A 313 -1.45 0.06 -18.97
C ILE A 313 -1.88 1.22 -19.86
N PHE A 314 -3.19 1.42 -20.03
CA PHE A 314 -3.73 2.42 -20.96
C PHE A 314 -3.55 3.85 -20.45
N LEU A 315 -3.64 4.10 -19.14
CA LEU A 315 -3.62 5.45 -18.60
C LEU A 315 -2.27 6.17 -18.80
N PRO A 316 -1.09 5.60 -18.49
CA PRO A 316 0.19 6.22 -18.82
C PRO A 316 0.38 6.39 -20.34
N LEU A 317 -0.07 5.42 -21.15
CA LEU A 317 0.01 5.48 -22.61
C LEU A 317 -0.87 6.60 -23.19
N ALA A 318 -2.03 6.86 -22.59
CA ALA A 318 -2.91 7.96 -22.99
C ALA A 318 -2.26 9.33 -22.75
N PHE A 319 -1.60 9.53 -21.59
CA PHE A 319 -0.81 10.74 -21.33
C PHE A 319 0.36 10.90 -22.31
N TRP A 320 1.01 9.80 -22.67
CA TRP A 320 2.07 9.82 -23.67
C TRP A 320 1.55 10.12 -25.09
N TRP A 321 0.41 9.56 -25.47
CA TRP A 321 -0.19 9.78 -26.79
C TRP A 321 -0.75 11.19 -26.94
N HIS A 322 -1.41 11.72 -25.91
CA HIS A 322 -1.99 13.06 -25.91
C HIS A 322 -0.92 14.17 -25.77
N TRP A 323 0.34 13.78 -25.61
CA TRP A 323 1.44 14.73 -25.59
C TRP A 323 1.68 15.28 -26.99
N ASP A 324 1.04 16.41 -27.32
CA ASP A 324 1.10 17.07 -28.64
C ASP A 324 2.46 17.72 -28.97
N GLY A 325 3.49 17.52 -28.12
CA GLY A 325 4.86 17.94 -28.41
C GLY A 325 5.10 19.45 -28.42
N THR A 326 4.13 20.27 -28.02
CA THR A 326 4.31 21.71 -27.87
C THR A 326 5.11 22.00 -26.59
N LEU A 327 6.38 22.33 -26.77
CA LEU A 327 7.26 22.96 -25.78
C LEU A 327 6.90 24.43 -25.59
#